data_AF-A0A6B1GSM4-F1
#
_entry.id   AF-A0A6B1GSM4-F1
#
_cell.length_a   1.000
_cell.length_b   1.000
_cell.length_c   1.000
_cell.angle_alpha   90.00
_cell.angle_beta   90.00
_cell.angle_gamma   90.00
#
_symmetry.space_group_name_H-M   'P 1'
#
loop_
_entity.id
_entity.type
_entity.pdbx_description
1 polymer ?
#
loop_
_entity_poly.entity_id
_entity_poly.type
_entity_poly.pdbx_seq_one_letter_code
_entity_poly.pdbx_strand_id
1 'polypeptide(L)' 'MAAGERPTSPKPTVTIGELYLAQGHRREAIAIFQRVLSADPASRRAREALERLGVVPPRATIRAREVPDRAEQ' A
#
# COMPACT_ATOMS: atom_id res chain seq x y z
N MET A 1 -15.29 -6.62 -29.55
CA MET A 1 -16.04 -6.42 -28.28
C MET A 1 -15.02 -6.14 -27.19
N ALA A 2 -15.06 -4.93 -26.63
CA ALA A 2 -14.17 -4.47 -25.56
C ALA A 2 -14.66 -5.06 -24.23
N ALA A 3 -13.87 -5.97 -23.64
CA ALA A 3 -14.10 -6.40 -22.27
C ALA A 3 -13.44 -5.36 -21.36
N GLY A 4 -14.26 -4.45 -20.83
CA GLY A 4 -13.91 -3.60 -19.72
C GLY A 4 -13.67 -4.48 -18.49
N GLU A 5 -12.40 -4.85 -18.28
CA GLU A 5 -11.94 -5.22 -16.95
C GLU A 5 -12.10 -3.97 -16.09
N ARG A 6 -13.23 -3.94 -15.37
CA ARG A 6 -13.48 -2.97 -14.31
C ARG A 6 -12.23 -3.01 -13.44
N PRO A 7 -11.53 -1.87 -13.24
CA PRO A 7 -10.37 -1.86 -12.37
C PRO A 7 -10.89 -2.22 -10.98
N THR A 8 -10.72 -3.48 -10.61
CA THR A 8 -10.81 -3.92 -9.23
C THR A 8 -9.95 -2.93 -8.47
N SER A 9 -10.56 -2.23 -7.52
CA SER A 9 -9.98 -1.07 -6.84
C SER A 9 -8.48 -1.29 -6.64
N PRO A 10 -7.60 -0.44 -7.22
CA PRO A 10 -6.20 -0.77 -7.35
C PRO A 10 -5.67 -1.07 -5.96
N LYS A 11 -5.27 -2.33 -5.73
CA LYS A 11 -4.68 -2.73 -4.46
C LYS A 11 -3.55 -1.75 -4.17
N PRO A 12 -3.51 -1.12 -2.98
CA PRO A 12 -2.47 -0.17 -2.66
C PRO A 12 -1.14 -0.91 -2.81
N THR A 13 -0.35 -0.47 -3.78
CA THR A 13 0.94 -1.06 -4.15
C THR A 13 2.01 0.01 -4.00
N VAL A 14 3.25 -0.44 -3.81
CA VAL A 14 4.42 0.45 -3.75
C VAL A 14 4.46 1.37 -4.97
N THR A 15 4.19 0.82 -6.15
CA THR A 15 4.18 1.57 -7.42
C THR A 15 3.21 2.74 -7.43
N ILE A 16 2.01 2.58 -6.85
CA ILE A 16 1.04 3.68 -6.71
C ILE A 16 1.60 4.74 -5.76
N GLY A 17 2.22 4.36 -4.65
CA GLY A 17 2.88 5.29 -3.73
C GLY A 17 4.01 6.08 -4.41
N GLU A 18 4.83 5.41 -5.21
CA GLU A 18 5.90 6.04 -5.99
C GLU A 18 5.34 7.00 -7.05
N LEU A 19 4.23 6.64 -7.70
CA LEU A 19 3.54 7.51 -8.64
C LEU A 19 3.04 8.79 -7.96
N TYR A 20 2.46 8.68 -6.76
CA TYR A 20 2.05 9.85 -5.97
C TYR A 20 3.25 10.72 -5.56
N LEU A 21 4.41 10.12 -5.24
CA LEU A 21 5.64 10.90 -5.01
C LEU A 21 6.10 11.65 -6.25
N ALA A 22 6.08 11.00 -7.41
CA ALA A 22 6.47 11.63 -8.68
C ALA A 22 5.56 12.81 -9.05
N GLN A 23 4.28 12.74 -8.67
CA GLN A 23 3.32 13.83 -8.85
C GLN A 23 3.44 14.94 -7.77
N GLY A 24 4.29 14.78 -6.75
CA GLY A 24 4.44 15.72 -5.64
C GLY A 24 3.42 15.53 -4.51
N HIS A 25 2.51 14.57 -4.62
CA HIS A 25 1.51 14.21 -3.60
C HIS A 25 2.14 13.38 -2.47
N ARG A 26 3.10 13.97 -1.75
CA ARG A 26 3.84 13.29 -0.68
C ARG A 26 2.92 12.68 0.38
N ARG A 27 1.86 13.40 0.77
CA ARG A 27 0.92 12.93 1.80
C ARG A 27 0.14 11.69 1.38
N GLU A 28 -0.35 11.65 0.14
CA GLU A 28 -1.04 10.48 -0.40
C GLU A 28 -0.09 9.30 -0.56
N ALA A 29 1.12 9.53 -1.05
CA ALA A 29 2.14 8.49 -1.14
C ALA A 29 2.40 7.80 0.21
N ILE A 30 2.57 8.59 1.28
CA ILE A 30 2.74 8.07 2.65
C ILE A 30 1.56 7.18 3.03
N ALA A 31 0.32 7.63 2.80
CA ALA A 31 -0.87 6.84 3.10
C ALA A 31 -0.91 5.52 2.32
N ILE A 32 -0.50 5.53 1.05
CA ILE A 32 -0.40 4.32 0.23
C ILE A 32 0.65 3.36 0.79
N PHE A 33 1.87 3.84 1.08
CA PHE A 33 2.92 2.99 1.64
C PHE A 33 2.55 2.41 3.01
N GLN A 34 1.83 3.17 3.85
CA GLN A 34 1.31 2.66 5.11
C GLN A 34 0.28 1.54 4.91
N ARG A 35 -0.63 1.68 3.94
CA ARG A 35 -1.58 0.62 3.58
C ARG A 35 -0.87 -0.61 3.03
N VAL A 36 0.15 -0.41 2.19
CA VAL A 36 1.00 -1.50 1.68
C VAL A 36 1.64 -2.26 2.84
N LEU A 37 2.25 -1.56 3.81
CA LEU A 37 2.87 -2.21 4.98
C LEU A 37 1.85 -2.83 5.94
N SER A 38 0.61 -2.33 5.95
CA SER A 38 -0.46 -2.93 6.74
C SER A 38 -0.94 -4.26 6.13
N ALA A 39 -0.91 -4.38 4.81
CA ALA A 39 -1.26 -5.61 4.09
C ALA A 39 -0.08 -6.58 3.98
N ASP A 40 1.10 -6.05 3.69
CA ASP A 40 2.38 -6.75 3.56
C ASP A 40 3.45 -6.05 4.42
N PRO A 41 3.55 -6.38 5.71
CA PRO A 41 4.56 -5.81 6.61
C PRO A 41 5.99 -6.22 6.24
N ALA A 42 6.16 -7.23 5.38
CA ALA A 42 7.45 -7.63 4.84
C ALA A 42 7.90 -6.75 3.66
N SER A 43 7.08 -5.80 3.20
CA SER A 43 7.37 -4.98 2.04
C SER A 43 8.52 -4.01 2.29
N ARG A 44 9.74 -4.46 1.97
CA ARG A 44 10.96 -3.67 2.15
C ARG A 44 10.89 -2.34 1.40
N ARG A 45 10.35 -2.34 0.18
CA ARG A 45 10.23 -1.12 -0.64
C ARG A 45 9.32 -0.07 -0.03
N ALA A 46 8.16 -0.45 0.51
CA ALA A 46 7.25 0.49 1.17
C ALA A 46 7.87 1.07 2.44
N ARG A 47 8.62 0.24 3.18
CA ARG A 47 9.37 0.66 4.36
C ARG A 47 10.46 1.67 4.01
N GLU A 48 11.31 1.35 3.04
CA GLU A 48 12.37 2.24 2.56
C GLU A 48 11.79 3.56 2.04
N ALA A 49 10.64 3.53 1.35
CA ALA A 49 9.97 4.73 0.90
C ALA A 49 9.51 5.63 2.06
N LEU A 50 8.88 5.07 3.10
CA LEU A 50 8.49 5.85 4.28
C LEU A 50 9.70 6.41 5.04
N GLU A 51 10.76 5.61 5.19
CA GLU A 51 12.01 6.03 5.83
C GLU A 51 12.66 7.19 5.08
N ARG A 52 12.71 7.13 3.74
CA ARG A 52 13.19 8.24 2.88
C ARG A 52 12.33 9.50 3.00
N LEU A 53 11.06 9.35 3.34
CA LEU A 53 10.15 10.47 3.59
C LEU A 53 10.24 11.01 5.01
N GLY A 54 11.07 10.42 5.88
CA GLY A 54 11.18 10.76 7.30
C GLY A 54 9.98 10.30 8.12
N VAL A 55 9.16 9.40 7.58
CA VAL A 55 8.01 8.83 8.26
C VAL A 55 8.42 7.50 8.86
N VAL A 56 8.36 7.40 10.18
CA VAL A 56 8.59 6.12 10.85
C VAL A 56 7.44 5.20 10.44
N PRO A 57 7.72 4.05 9.79
CA PRO A 57 6.68 3.09 9.44
C PRO A 57 5.94 2.72 10.73
N PRO A 58 4.60 2.60 10.71
CA PRO A 58 3.87 2.12 11.87
C PRO A 58 4.52 0.80 12.24
N ARG A 59 5.16 0.79 13.41
CA ARG A 59 6.00 -0.31 13.89
C ARG A 59 5.08 -1.52 13.86
N ALA A 60 5.28 -2.38 12.86
CA ALA A 60 4.36 -3.45 12.53
C ALA A 60 4.18 -4.27 13.79
N THR A 61 3.10 -4.01 14.51
CA THR A 61 2.74 -4.74 15.71
C THR A 61 2.35 -6.08 15.14
N ILE A 62 3.29 -7.01 15.14
CA ILE A 62 3.11 -8.37 14.66
C ILE A 62 2.05 -9.04 15.54
N ARG A 63 0.79 -8.76 15.22
CA ARG A 63 -0.36 -9.61 15.47
C ARG A 63 -1.04 -9.76 14.12
N ALA A 64 -0.34 -10.51 13.27
CA ALA A 64 -0.95 -11.22 12.17
C ALA A 64 -2.06 -12.13 12.76
N ARG A 65 -3.30 -11.68 12.64
CA ARG A 65 -4.59 -12.38 12.67
C ARG A 65 -5.61 -11.25 12.51
N GLU A 66 -6.40 -11.12 11.47
CA GLU A 66 -6.93 -12.04 10.48
C GLU A 66 -7.47 -11.13 9.36
N VAL A 67 -7.12 -11.38 8.11
CA VAL A 67 -7.98 -10.96 6.99
C VAL A 67 -8.39 -12.22 6.25
N PRO A 68 -9.52 -12.87 6.62
CA PRO A 68 -10.19 -13.76 5.71
C PRO A 68 -10.72 -12.89 4.56
N ASP A 69 -9.87 -12.67 3.55
CA ASP A 69 -10.30 -12.28 2.21
C ASP A 69 -10.93 -13.52 1.54
N ARG A 70 -12.00 -14.07 2.12
CA ARG A 70 -12.88 -15.07 1.48
C ARG A 70 -14.27 -15.07 2.10
N ALA A 71 -15.28 -15.08 1.22
CA ALA A 71 -16.74 -15.00 1.41
C ALA A 71 -17.24 -13.56 1.65
N GLU A 72 -18.22 -13.02 0.93
CA GLU A 72 -19.32 -13.58 0.12
C GLU A 72 -19.03 -13.56 -1.39
N GLN A 73 -19.14 -14.66 -2.14
CA GLN A 73 -20.36 -15.38 -2.59
C GLN A 73 -21.25 -14.53 -3.49
#